data_AF-A0A2E9LRX3-F1
#
_entry.id   AF-A0A2E9LRX3-F1
#
_cell.length_a   1.000
_cell.length_b   1.000
_cell.length_c   1.000
_cell.angle_alpha   90.00
_cell.angle_beta   90.00
_cell.angle_gamma   90.00
#
_symmetry.space_group_name_H-M   'P 1'
#
loop_
_entity.id
_entity.type
_entity.pdbx_description
1 polymer ?
#
loop_
_entity_poly.entity_id
_entity_poly.type
_entity_poly.pdbx_seq_one_letter_code
_entity_poly.pdbx_strand_id
1 'polypeptide(L)'
;DSQWHHFGKAYIFLAALATPLVLSVHSVVSWDFAVAIVPGWHATIFAPYFVAGAIFSGVAMVITLVVPIRKIFGLEAYLTTKHFDAMAKLCLLTSLIVLYAYLSEFFLAWYSGEEIERTAFSNRLFGDYWWATWTMLTCNGFVPIMLWFRRIRHSIPALFVISIFINIGMWFERYVIVVTSLHHEYEPFAWGIYRPSLTEMAVLVGSFCWFGFWFLLFTRLLPPIAIAELKEVLPAPTRKKTGEAY
;
A
#
# COMPACT_ATOMS: atom_id res chain seq x y z
N ASP A 1 21.64 30.35 10.97
CA ASP A 1 21.99 30.08 9.56
C ASP A 1 22.79 28.80 9.35
N SER A 2 23.96 28.63 9.98
CA SER A 2 24.78 27.39 9.83
C SER A 2 24.03 26.08 10.18
N GLN A 3 23.25 26.06 11.27
CA GLN A 3 22.49 24.88 11.67
C GLN A 3 21.40 24.48 10.66
N TRP A 4 20.67 25.46 10.09
CA TRP A 4 19.67 25.20 9.05
C TRP A 4 20.30 24.70 7.75
N HIS A 5 21.49 25.21 7.40
CA HIS A 5 22.26 24.72 6.26
C HIS A 5 22.70 23.25 6.44
N HIS A 6 23.20 22.89 7.63
CA HIS A 6 23.54 21.51 7.95
C HIS A 6 22.31 20.60 7.97
N PHE A 7 21.20 21.06 8.54
CA PHE A 7 19.94 20.32 8.56
C PHE A 7 19.44 20.04 7.14
N GLY A 8 19.39 21.05 6.25
CA GLY A 8 18.96 20.85 4.87
C GLY A 8 19.82 19.86 4.09
N LYS A 9 21.16 19.92 4.26
CA LYS A 9 22.08 18.95 3.67
C LYS A 9 21.85 17.53 4.21
N ALA A 10 21.71 17.40 5.53
CA ALA A 10 21.43 16.11 6.16
C ALA A 10 20.10 15.53 5.71
N TYR A 11 19.05 16.36 5.58
CA TYR A 11 17.74 15.97 5.09
C TYR A 11 17.81 15.37 3.68
N ILE A 12 18.48 16.05 2.74
CA ILE A 12 18.67 15.56 1.37
C ILE A 12 19.49 14.27 1.36
N PHE A 13 20.56 14.19 2.15
CA PHE A 13 21.40 12.99 2.22
C PHE A 13 20.62 11.78 2.75
N LEU A 14 19.85 11.96 3.83
CA LEU A 14 18.99 10.92 4.37
C LEU A 14 17.90 10.50 3.38
N ALA A 15 17.29 11.46 2.66
CA ALA A 15 16.31 11.14 1.62
C ALA A 15 16.92 10.32 0.47
N ALA A 16 18.15 10.69 0.05
CA ALA A 16 18.88 9.99 -0.99
C ALA A 16 19.29 8.56 -0.57
N LEU A 17 19.59 8.33 0.71
CA LEU A 17 19.88 6.98 1.24
C LEU A 17 18.61 6.16 1.51
N ALA A 18 17.56 6.79 2.02
CA ALA A 18 16.30 6.13 2.35
C ALA A 18 15.58 5.63 1.09
N THR A 19 15.68 6.34 -0.04
CA THR A 19 14.97 5.95 -1.27
C THR A 19 15.42 4.58 -1.80
N PRO A 20 16.72 4.30 -2.04
CA PRO A 20 17.19 2.97 -2.39
C PRO A 20 16.92 1.93 -1.30
N LEU A 21 16.98 2.33 -0.03
CA LEU A 21 16.72 1.43 1.09
C LEU A 21 15.26 0.93 1.09
N VAL A 22 14.28 1.80 0.86
CA VAL A 22 12.87 1.39 0.79
C VAL A 22 12.63 0.43 -0.38
N LEU A 23 13.28 0.68 -1.53
CA LEU A 23 13.22 -0.23 -2.67
C LEU A 23 13.87 -1.58 -2.34
N SER A 24 15.03 -1.58 -1.67
CA SER A 24 15.75 -2.81 -1.36
C SER A 24 15.05 -3.64 -0.28
N VAL A 25 14.53 -3.04 0.79
CA VAL A 25 13.87 -3.77 1.88
C VAL A 25 12.68 -4.58 1.37
N HIS A 26 11.80 -3.96 0.56
CA HIS A 26 10.66 -4.69 -0.01
C HIS A 26 11.07 -5.69 -1.10
N SER A 27 12.17 -5.43 -1.82
CA SER A 27 12.73 -6.40 -2.76
C SER A 27 13.32 -7.62 -2.04
N VAL A 28 14.01 -7.43 -0.91
CA VAL A 28 14.57 -8.53 -0.10
C VAL A 28 13.45 -9.42 0.43
N VAL A 29 12.39 -8.84 1.00
CA VAL A 29 11.21 -9.60 1.44
C VAL A 29 10.54 -10.34 0.28
N SER A 30 10.54 -9.77 -0.93
CA SER A 30 10.01 -10.46 -2.11
C SER A 30 10.90 -11.64 -2.54
N TRP A 31 12.22 -11.55 -2.34
CA TRP A 31 13.18 -12.59 -2.69
C TRP A 31 13.09 -13.81 -1.79
N ASP A 32 12.59 -13.66 -0.55
CA ASP A 32 12.27 -14.80 0.31
C ASP A 32 11.28 -15.76 -0.37
N PHE A 33 10.40 -15.24 -1.24
CA PHE A 33 9.52 -16.04 -2.08
C PHE A 33 10.16 -16.36 -3.43
N ALA A 34 10.67 -15.34 -4.14
CA ALA A 34 11.10 -15.47 -5.53
C ALA A 34 12.27 -16.44 -5.76
N VAL A 35 13.13 -16.61 -4.75
CA VAL A 35 14.28 -17.52 -4.81
C VAL A 35 13.89 -18.96 -4.49
N ALA A 36 12.73 -19.18 -3.87
CA ALA A 36 12.21 -20.52 -3.65
C ALA A 36 11.84 -21.18 -4.98
N ILE A 37 11.83 -22.52 -4.98
CA ILE A 37 11.44 -23.33 -6.13
C ILE A 37 9.94 -23.64 -6.15
N VAL A 38 9.12 -23.02 -5.29
CA VAL A 38 7.67 -23.28 -5.18
C VAL A 38 6.94 -22.75 -6.43
N PRO A 39 6.01 -23.53 -7.02
CA PRO A 39 5.25 -23.08 -8.18
C PRO A 39 4.47 -21.81 -7.89
N GLY A 40 4.53 -20.83 -8.78
CA GLY A 40 3.91 -19.53 -8.60
C GLY A 40 4.60 -18.59 -7.60
N TRP A 41 5.73 -18.99 -6.99
CA TRP A 41 6.66 -18.08 -6.30
C TRP A 41 7.88 -17.77 -7.15
N HIS A 42 8.36 -18.73 -7.93
CA HIS A 42 9.59 -18.60 -8.72
C HIS A 42 9.43 -17.66 -9.92
N ALA A 43 9.39 -16.35 -9.65
CA ALA A 43 9.17 -15.31 -10.64
C ALA A 43 10.08 -14.10 -10.43
N THR A 44 10.72 -13.65 -11.50
CA THR A 44 11.67 -12.52 -11.47
C THR A 44 11.00 -11.16 -11.32
N ILE A 45 9.70 -11.06 -11.61
CA ILE A 45 8.93 -9.82 -11.51
C ILE A 45 8.59 -9.44 -10.06
N PHE A 46 8.81 -10.32 -9.08
CA PHE A 46 8.38 -10.13 -7.70
C PHE A 46 8.97 -8.91 -7.01
N ALA A 47 10.25 -8.62 -7.20
CA ALA A 47 10.89 -7.46 -6.57
C ALA A 47 10.23 -6.12 -6.92
N PRO A 48 10.17 -5.70 -8.21
CA PRO A 48 9.51 -4.45 -8.55
C PRO A 48 7.99 -4.47 -8.25
N TYR A 49 7.36 -5.63 -8.35
CA TYR A 49 5.94 -5.82 -8.05
C TYR A 49 5.63 -5.61 -6.55
N PHE A 50 6.39 -6.22 -5.64
CA PHE A 50 6.21 -6.07 -4.20
C PHE A 50 6.49 -4.65 -3.74
N VAL A 51 7.47 -3.98 -4.34
CA VAL A 51 7.73 -2.55 -4.10
C VAL A 51 6.55 -1.69 -4.53
N ALA A 52 6.00 -1.91 -5.73
CA ALA A 52 4.83 -1.18 -6.20
C ALA A 52 3.61 -1.43 -5.29
N GLY A 53 3.40 -2.68 -4.87
CA GLY A 53 2.38 -3.09 -3.92
C GLY A 53 2.55 -2.42 -2.55
N ALA A 54 3.77 -2.30 -2.04
CA ALA A 54 4.06 -1.64 -0.77
C ALA A 54 3.74 -0.13 -0.80
N ILE A 55 4.10 0.55 -1.88
CA ILE A 55 3.72 1.96 -2.08
C ILE A 55 2.19 2.08 -2.18
N PHE A 56 1.55 1.17 -2.92
CA PHE A 56 0.10 1.16 -3.10
C PHE A 56 -0.67 0.99 -1.78
N SER A 57 -0.36 -0.04 -0.99
CA SER A 57 -0.98 -0.27 0.33
C SER A 57 -0.59 0.82 1.33
N GLY A 58 0.66 1.28 1.30
CA GLY A 58 1.15 2.32 2.22
C GLY A 58 0.39 3.63 2.05
N VAL A 59 0.25 4.11 0.81
CA VAL A 59 -0.50 5.34 0.51
C VAL A 59 -1.99 5.18 0.84
N ALA A 60 -2.58 4.01 0.59
CA ALA A 60 -3.96 3.72 0.99
C ALA A 60 -4.13 3.74 2.53
N MET A 61 -3.19 3.18 3.28
CA MET A 61 -3.19 3.28 4.75
C MET A 61 -3.06 4.74 5.22
N VAL A 62 -2.18 5.53 4.60
CA VAL A 62 -2.05 6.97 4.91
C VAL A 62 -3.38 7.69 4.69
N ILE A 63 -4.07 7.48 3.56
CA ILE A 63 -5.41 8.07 3.33
C ILE A 63 -6.37 7.66 4.45
N THR A 64 -6.41 6.37 4.79
CA THR A 64 -7.30 5.80 5.82
C THR A 64 -7.10 6.46 7.19
N LEU A 65 -5.85 6.80 7.56
CA LEU A 65 -5.53 7.43 8.83
C LEU A 65 -5.68 8.96 8.81
N VAL A 66 -5.31 9.60 7.71
CA VAL A 66 -5.30 11.06 7.59
C VAL A 66 -6.72 11.63 7.46
N VAL A 67 -7.66 10.90 6.85
CA VAL A 67 -9.07 11.34 6.75
C VAL A 67 -9.72 11.59 8.12
N PRO A 68 -9.71 10.66 9.09
CA PRO A 68 -10.26 10.91 10.42
C PRO A 68 -9.45 11.96 11.18
N ILE A 69 -8.11 11.94 11.11
CA ILE A 69 -7.23 12.95 11.75
C ILE A 69 -7.58 14.36 11.28
N ARG A 70 -7.79 14.54 9.97
CA ARG A 70 -8.16 15.81 9.36
C ARG A 70 -9.44 16.39 9.98
N LYS A 71 -10.41 15.54 10.31
CA LYS A 71 -11.67 15.95 10.95
C LYS A 71 -11.53 16.16 12.46
N ILE A 72 -10.89 15.22 13.17
CA ILE A 72 -10.75 15.25 14.64
C ILE A 72 -9.92 16.46 15.09
N PHE A 73 -8.82 16.76 14.41
CA PHE A 73 -7.91 17.85 14.76
C PHE A 73 -8.19 19.15 14.00
N GLY A 74 -9.25 19.21 13.18
CA GLY A 74 -9.61 20.42 12.42
C GLY A 74 -8.56 20.86 11.39
N LEU A 75 -7.79 19.93 10.82
CA LEU A 75 -6.63 20.22 9.94
C LEU A 75 -7.02 20.46 8.48
N GLU A 76 -8.27 20.84 8.22
CA GLU A 76 -8.84 20.93 6.87
C GLU A 76 -8.18 21.99 5.98
N ALA A 77 -7.69 23.08 6.60
CA ALA A 77 -7.00 24.17 5.92
C ALA A 77 -5.60 23.76 5.44
N TYR A 78 -4.94 22.85 6.14
CA TYR A 78 -3.61 22.36 5.80
C TYR A 78 -3.69 21.14 4.86
N LEU A 79 -4.55 20.18 5.19
CA LEU A 79 -4.76 18.97 4.41
C LEU A 79 -5.84 19.19 3.33
N THR A 80 -5.46 19.93 2.30
CA THR A 80 -6.34 20.29 1.18
C THR A 80 -6.63 19.10 0.26
N THR A 81 -7.65 19.23 -0.59
CA THR A 81 -8.01 18.23 -1.63
C THR A 81 -6.89 17.98 -2.63
N LYS A 82 -5.92 18.90 -2.78
CA LYS A 82 -4.74 18.70 -3.64
C LYS A 82 -3.84 17.56 -3.15
N HIS A 83 -3.64 17.44 -1.83
CA HIS A 83 -2.86 16.34 -1.24
C HIS A 83 -3.53 14.99 -1.51
N PHE A 84 -4.85 14.93 -1.32
CA PHE A 84 -5.63 13.72 -1.60
C PHE A 84 -5.66 13.34 -3.08
N ASP A 85 -5.77 14.30 -4.00
CA ASP A 85 -5.69 14.03 -5.45
C ASP A 85 -4.30 13.53 -5.86
N ALA A 86 -3.22 14.06 -5.26
CA ALA A 86 -1.87 13.58 -5.50
C ALA A 86 -1.66 12.14 -4.99
N MET A 87 -2.12 11.84 -3.76
CA MET A 87 -2.08 10.48 -3.21
C MET A 87 -2.92 9.51 -4.04
N ALA A 88 -4.11 9.92 -4.47
CA ALA A 88 -4.99 9.10 -5.31
C ALA A 88 -4.37 8.80 -6.68
N LYS A 89 -3.67 9.76 -7.30
CA LYS A 89 -2.92 9.53 -8.55
C LYS A 89 -1.76 8.56 -8.35
N LEU A 90 -1.06 8.65 -7.22
CA LEU A 90 0.00 7.70 -6.88
C LEU A 90 -0.56 6.28 -6.68
N CYS A 91 -1.67 6.13 -5.96
CA CYS A 91 -2.38 4.86 -5.83
C CYS A 91 -2.84 4.31 -7.19
N LEU A 92 -3.36 5.16 -8.07
CA LEU A 92 -3.77 4.74 -9.41
C LEU A 92 -2.57 4.24 -10.21
N LEU A 93 -1.46 4.97 -10.22
CA LEU A 93 -0.25 4.56 -10.92
C LEU A 93 0.25 3.19 -10.42
N THR A 94 0.39 3.03 -9.11
CA THR A 94 0.89 1.77 -8.55
C THR A 94 -0.09 0.62 -8.71
N SER A 95 -1.41 0.87 -8.67
CA SER A 95 -2.41 -0.16 -8.98
C SER A 95 -2.29 -0.67 -10.42
N LEU A 96 -1.94 0.20 -11.38
CA LEU A 96 -1.77 -0.22 -12.77
C LEU A 96 -0.51 -1.08 -12.94
N ILE A 97 0.56 -0.77 -12.21
CA ILE A 97 1.78 -1.58 -12.17
C ILE A 97 1.49 -2.96 -11.55
N VAL A 98 0.77 -3.00 -10.44
CA VAL A 98 0.35 -4.24 -9.77
C VAL A 98 -0.57 -5.07 -10.67
N LEU A 99 -1.56 -4.45 -11.30
CA LEU A 99 -2.46 -5.11 -12.25
C LEU A 99 -1.69 -5.68 -13.46
N TYR A 100 -0.71 -4.92 -13.98
CA TYR A 100 0.19 -5.40 -15.02
C TYR A 100 0.99 -6.63 -14.56
N ALA A 101 1.49 -6.63 -13.33
CA ALA A 101 2.21 -7.79 -12.78
C ALA A 101 1.29 -9.02 -12.71
N TYR A 102 0.07 -8.88 -12.19
CA TYR A 102 -0.90 -9.99 -12.17
C TYR A 102 -1.15 -10.56 -13.57
N LEU A 103 -1.45 -9.67 -14.54
CA LEU A 103 -1.71 -10.09 -15.92
C LEU A 103 -0.48 -10.77 -16.54
N SER A 104 0.71 -10.26 -16.24
CA SER A 104 1.98 -10.84 -16.70
C SER A 104 2.22 -12.22 -16.09
N GLU A 105 1.93 -12.43 -14.81
CA GLU A 105 2.04 -13.74 -14.17
C GLU A 105 1.06 -14.76 -14.76
N PHE A 106 -0.22 -14.40 -14.91
CA PHE A 106 -1.20 -15.27 -15.56
C PHE A 106 -0.81 -15.60 -17.00
N PHE A 107 -0.29 -14.61 -17.73
CA PHE A 107 0.21 -14.81 -19.09
C PHE A 107 1.43 -15.73 -19.12
N LEU A 108 2.40 -15.52 -18.24
CA LEU A 108 3.61 -16.35 -18.18
C LEU A 108 3.32 -17.78 -17.74
N ALA A 109 2.41 -18.00 -16.79
CA ALA A 109 1.97 -19.32 -16.39
C ALA A 109 1.31 -20.08 -17.57
N TRP A 110 0.52 -19.37 -18.38
CA TRP A 110 -0.03 -19.95 -19.62
C TRP A 110 1.06 -20.18 -20.68
N TYR A 111 1.98 -19.23 -20.87
CA TYR A 111 3.01 -19.25 -21.90
C TYR A 111 4.15 -20.23 -21.62
N SER A 112 4.51 -20.48 -20.35
CA SER A 112 5.65 -21.32 -19.95
C SER A 112 5.57 -22.76 -20.46
N GLY A 113 4.35 -23.26 -20.69
CA GLY A 113 4.12 -24.63 -21.13
C GLY A 113 4.19 -25.66 -19.99
N GLU A 114 4.58 -25.25 -18.79
CA GLU A 114 4.74 -26.12 -17.63
C GLU A 114 3.38 -26.45 -17.00
N GLU A 115 3.03 -27.73 -16.90
CA GLU A 115 1.72 -28.17 -16.41
C GLU A 115 1.51 -27.76 -14.95
N ILE A 116 2.56 -27.78 -14.13
CA ILE A 116 2.50 -27.46 -12.71
C ILE A 116 2.20 -25.96 -12.49
N GLU A 117 2.84 -25.06 -13.25
CA GLU A 117 2.55 -23.63 -13.20
C GLU A 117 1.12 -23.33 -13.71
N ARG A 118 0.70 -23.99 -14.80
CA ARG A 118 -0.66 -23.82 -15.33
C ARG A 118 -1.73 -24.28 -14.34
N THR A 119 -1.52 -25.43 -13.71
CA THR A 119 -2.44 -25.95 -12.70
C THR A 119 -2.46 -25.08 -11.45
N ALA A 120 -1.32 -24.60 -10.96
CA ALA A 120 -1.24 -23.66 -9.84
C ALA A 120 -2.03 -22.36 -10.10
N PHE A 121 -1.85 -21.73 -11.26
CA PHE A 121 -2.58 -20.51 -11.62
C PHE A 121 -4.06 -20.76 -11.95
N SER A 122 -4.41 -21.92 -12.50
CA SER A 122 -5.82 -22.34 -12.65
C SER A 122 -6.48 -22.52 -11.29
N ASN A 123 -5.76 -23.15 -10.34
CA ASN A 123 -6.22 -23.37 -8.98
C ASN A 123 -6.39 -22.05 -8.20
N ARG A 124 -5.54 -21.03 -8.47
CA ARG A 124 -5.76 -19.66 -7.97
C ARG A 124 -7.12 -19.08 -8.39
N LEU A 125 -7.57 -19.33 -9.63
CA LEU A 125 -8.80 -18.74 -10.17
C LEU A 125 -10.07 -19.53 -9.88
N PHE A 126 -9.98 -20.87 -9.85
CA PHE A 126 -11.14 -21.77 -9.81
C PHE A 126 -11.09 -22.81 -8.67
N GLY A 127 -10.01 -22.85 -7.91
CA GLY A 127 -9.80 -23.79 -6.82
C GLY A 127 -10.43 -23.37 -5.50
N ASP A 128 -10.00 -24.01 -4.42
CA ASP A 128 -10.56 -23.84 -3.06
C ASP A 128 -10.51 -22.39 -2.53
N TYR A 129 -9.54 -21.60 -3.02
CA TYR A 129 -9.33 -20.20 -2.64
C TYR A 129 -9.71 -19.20 -3.73
N TRP A 130 -10.55 -19.59 -4.71
CA TRP A 130 -10.99 -18.70 -5.79
C TRP A 130 -11.48 -17.34 -5.25
N TRP A 131 -12.26 -17.36 -4.17
CA TRP A 131 -12.84 -16.18 -3.55
C TRP A 131 -11.78 -15.17 -3.07
N ALA A 132 -10.62 -15.64 -2.60
CA ALA A 132 -9.51 -14.78 -2.18
C ALA A 132 -8.87 -14.09 -3.39
N THR A 133 -8.62 -14.83 -4.47
CA THR A 133 -8.06 -14.30 -5.73
C THR A 133 -9.00 -13.29 -6.38
N TRP A 134 -10.30 -13.58 -6.47
CA TRP A 134 -11.27 -12.64 -7.04
C TRP A 134 -11.46 -11.39 -6.18
N THR A 135 -11.39 -11.53 -4.84
CA THR A 135 -11.40 -10.38 -3.94
C THR A 135 -10.17 -9.49 -4.16
N MET A 136 -8.97 -10.09 -4.25
CA MET A 136 -7.72 -9.40 -4.56
C MET A 136 -7.83 -8.65 -5.91
N LEU A 137 -8.21 -9.35 -6.99
CA LEU A 137 -8.31 -8.75 -8.33
C LEU A 137 -9.34 -7.61 -8.37
N THR A 138 -10.48 -7.78 -7.68
CA THR A 138 -11.51 -6.73 -7.57
C THR A 138 -11.00 -5.50 -6.83
N CYS A 139 -10.40 -5.71 -5.65
CA CYS A 139 -9.98 -4.62 -4.78
C CYS A 139 -8.72 -3.89 -5.27
N ASN A 140 -7.78 -4.59 -5.91
CA ASN A 140 -6.51 -4.01 -6.36
C ASN A 140 -6.54 -3.62 -7.85
N GLY A 141 -7.34 -4.30 -8.66
CA GLY A 141 -7.48 -4.00 -10.09
C GLY A 141 -8.66 -3.09 -10.38
N PHE A 142 -9.88 -3.53 -10.06
CA PHE A 142 -11.09 -2.84 -10.49
C PHE A 142 -11.44 -1.60 -9.67
N VAL A 143 -11.30 -1.67 -8.34
CA VAL A 143 -11.62 -0.53 -7.46
C VAL A 143 -10.75 0.71 -7.76
N PRO A 144 -9.42 0.60 -7.92
CA PRO A 144 -8.57 1.76 -8.20
C PRO A 144 -8.80 2.38 -9.59
N ILE A 145 -9.36 1.65 -10.56
CA ILE A 145 -9.74 2.24 -11.86
C ILE A 145 -10.74 3.39 -11.66
N MET A 146 -11.57 3.36 -10.63
CA MET A 146 -12.46 4.48 -10.29
C MET A 146 -11.69 5.78 -10.00
N LEU A 147 -10.42 5.69 -9.57
CA LEU A 147 -9.56 6.85 -9.35
C LEU A 147 -9.18 7.55 -10.65
N TRP A 148 -9.50 7.05 -11.85
CA TRP A 148 -9.38 7.84 -13.10
C TRP A 148 -10.32 9.04 -13.11
N PHE A 149 -11.49 8.91 -12.50
CA PHE A 149 -12.51 9.94 -12.49
C PHE A 149 -12.17 11.03 -11.47
N ARG A 150 -11.98 12.26 -11.96
CA ARG A 150 -11.69 13.44 -11.13
C ARG A 150 -12.73 13.63 -10.01
N ARG A 151 -14.00 13.35 -10.29
CA ARG A 151 -15.09 13.46 -9.29
C ARG A 151 -14.85 12.55 -8.08
N ILE A 152 -14.30 11.36 -8.30
CA ILE A 152 -14.01 10.38 -7.25
C ILE A 152 -12.75 10.80 -6.47
N ARG A 153 -11.68 11.21 -7.17
CA ARG A 153 -10.44 11.68 -6.52
C ARG A 153 -10.62 12.92 -5.66
N HIS A 154 -11.58 13.78 -5.98
CA HIS A 154 -11.87 14.98 -5.17
C HIS A 154 -12.87 14.72 -4.03
N SER A 155 -13.41 13.50 -3.91
CA SER A 155 -14.35 13.12 -2.86
C SER A 155 -13.62 12.40 -1.73
N ILE A 156 -13.42 13.08 -0.59
CA ILE A 156 -12.73 12.52 0.58
C ILE A 156 -13.41 11.24 1.11
N PRO A 157 -14.76 11.17 1.24
CA PRO A 157 -15.41 9.93 1.65
C PRO A 157 -15.19 8.78 0.66
N ALA A 158 -15.19 9.05 -0.64
CA ALA A 158 -14.93 8.03 -1.65
C ALA A 158 -13.50 7.50 -1.55
N LEU A 159 -12.51 8.40 -1.38
CA LEU A 159 -11.11 7.99 -1.18
C LEU A 159 -10.90 7.15 0.08
N PHE A 160 -11.61 7.46 1.18
CA PHE A 160 -11.56 6.67 2.41
C PHE A 160 -12.10 5.26 2.21
N VAL A 161 -13.23 5.11 1.51
CA VAL A 161 -13.81 3.79 1.21
C VAL A 161 -12.88 3.01 0.27
N ILE A 162 -12.38 3.65 -0.79
CA ILE A 162 -11.45 3.04 -1.75
C ILE A 162 -10.17 2.59 -1.03
N SER A 163 -9.62 3.38 -0.13
CA SER A 163 -8.39 3.03 0.57
C SER A 163 -8.54 1.82 1.49
N ILE A 164 -9.71 1.62 2.10
CA ILE A 164 -10.03 0.41 2.87
C ILE A 164 -10.05 -0.81 1.94
N PHE A 165 -10.74 -0.73 0.79
CA PHE A 165 -10.76 -1.83 -0.18
C PHE A 165 -9.36 -2.18 -0.67
N ILE A 166 -8.52 -1.18 -0.97
CA ILE A 166 -7.12 -1.40 -1.37
C ILE A 166 -6.36 -2.17 -0.27
N ASN A 167 -6.46 -1.76 0.99
CA ASN A 167 -5.76 -2.45 2.07
C ASN A 167 -6.24 -3.90 2.26
N ILE A 168 -7.54 -4.15 2.12
CA ILE A 168 -8.11 -5.51 2.14
C ILE A 168 -7.57 -6.32 0.95
N GLY A 169 -7.59 -5.75 -0.25
CA GLY A 169 -7.08 -6.39 -1.46
C GLY A 169 -5.59 -6.73 -1.37
N MET A 170 -4.78 -5.82 -0.84
CA MET A 170 -3.34 -6.01 -0.62
C MET A 170 -3.04 -7.05 0.47
N TRP A 171 -3.91 -7.19 1.46
CA TRP A 171 -3.80 -8.29 2.42
C TRP A 171 -4.10 -9.64 1.72
N PHE A 172 -5.17 -9.69 0.92
CA PHE A 172 -5.49 -10.87 0.13
C PHE A 172 -4.43 -11.19 -0.92
N GLU A 173 -3.73 -10.20 -1.45
CA GLU A 173 -2.59 -10.42 -2.35
C GLU A 173 -1.52 -11.29 -1.70
N ARG A 174 -1.12 -10.95 -0.47
CA ARG A 174 -0.12 -11.75 0.27
C ARG A 174 -0.68 -13.10 0.70
N TYR A 175 -1.95 -13.15 1.08
CA TYR A 175 -2.64 -14.41 1.36
C TYR A 175 -2.64 -15.34 0.14
N VAL A 176 -2.98 -14.81 -1.05
CA VAL A 176 -3.02 -15.59 -2.29
C VAL A 176 -1.63 -16.07 -2.65
N ILE A 177 -0.62 -15.20 -2.68
CA ILE A 177 0.75 -15.61 -2.99
C ILE A 177 1.19 -16.74 -2.05
N VAL A 178 1.02 -16.59 -0.73
CA VAL A 178 1.52 -17.56 0.24
C VAL A 178 0.67 -18.84 0.25
N VAL A 179 -0.62 -18.73 0.57
CA VAL A 179 -1.47 -19.89 0.84
C VAL A 179 -1.78 -20.67 -0.42
N THR A 180 -2.13 -20.00 -1.51
CA THR A 180 -2.57 -20.73 -2.72
C THR A 180 -1.43 -21.45 -3.41
N SER A 181 -0.20 -20.96 -3.29
CA SER A 181 0.98 -21.61 -3.87
C SER A 181 1.46 -22.79 -3.03
N LEU A 182 1.38 -22.70 -1.71
CA LEU A 182 1.82 -23.78 -0.79
C LEU A 182 0.81 -24.92 -0.65
N HIS A 183 -0.49 -24.66 -0.82
CA HIS A 183 -1.51 -25.68 -0.61
C HIS A 183 -1.56 -26.75 -1.71
N HIS A 184 -1.02 -26.42 -2.89
CA HIS A 184 -1.07 -27.24 -4.09
C HIS A 184 0.28 -27.19 -4.82
N GLU A 185 1.30 -27.71 -4.14
CA GLU A 185 2.68 -27.83 -4.65
C GLU A 185 2.87 -29.04 -5.57
N TYR A 186 4.13 -29.32 -5.93
CA TYR A 186 4.56 -30.44 -6.76
C TYR A 186 4.00 -31.80 -6.33
N GLU A 187 3.89 -32.03 -5.02
CA GLU A 187 3.67 -33.36 -4.49
C GLU A 187 2.24 -33.54 -3.95
N PRO A 188 1.38 -34.36 -4.59
CA PRO A 188 -0.05 -34.43 -4.24
C PRO A 188 -0.36 -34.87 -2.81
N PHE A 189 0.53 -35.65 -2.18
CA PHE A 189 0.29 -36.09 -0.79
C PHE A 189 0.35 -34.95 0.22
N ALA A 190 1.06 -33.86 -0.11
CA ALA A 190 1.25 -32.71 0.78
C ALA A 190 0.13 -31.67 0.66
N TRP A 191 -0.83 -31.87 -0.25
CA TRP A 191 -1.92 -30.93 -0.45
C TRP A 191 -2.82 -30.86 0.79
N GLY A 192 -3.21 -29.63 1.14
CA GLY A 192 -3.98 -29.38 2.34
C GLY A 192 -4.78 -28.09 2.25
N ILE A 193 -5.70 -27.90 3.18
CA ILE A 193 -6.49 -26.67 3.27
C ILE A 193 -6.05 -25.92 4.52
N TYR A 194 -5.47 -24.73 4.34
CA TYR A 194 -5.16 -23.79 5.39
C TYR A 194 -6.46 -23.16 5.92
N ARG A 195 -6.72 -23.36 7.21
CA ARG A 195 -7.79 -22.70 7.94
C ARG A 195 -7.17 -21.93 9.10
N PRO A 196 -7.23 -20.59 9.10
CA PRO A 196 -6.61 -19.81 10.15
C PRO A 196 -7.25 -20.14 11.50
N SER A 197 -6.41 -20.46 12.46
CA SER A 197 -6.78 -20.70 13.85
C SER A 197 -7.23 -19.40 14.53
N LEU A 198 -8.00 -19.56 15.61
CA LEU A 198 -8.43 -18.41 16.42
C LEU A 198 -7.23 -17.63 17.00
N THR A 199 -6.12 -18.32 17.28
CA THR A 199 -4.87 -17.71 17.74
C THR A 199 -4.21 -16.86 16.67
N GLU A 200 -4.15 -17.32 15.41
CA GLU A 200 -3.59 -16.52 14.30
C GLU A 200 -4.44 -15.28 14.04
N MET A 201 -5.77 -15.41 14.07
CA MET A 201 -6.68 -14.27 13.93
C MET A 201 -6.55 -13.29 15.10
N ALA A 202 -6.35 -13.78 16.33
CA ALA A 202 -6.12 -12.93 17.48
C ALA A 202 -4.81 -12.14 17.38
N VAL A 203 -3.74 -12.75 16.85
CA VAL A 203 -2.48 -12.05 16.56
C VAL A 203 -2.67 -10.98 15.50
N LEU A 204 -3.43 -11.27 14.43
CA LEU A 204 -3.74 -10.30 13.38
C LEU A 204 -4.48 -9.08 13.98
N VAL A 205 -5.56 -9.30 14.73
CA VAL A 205 -6.31 -8.22 15.40
C VAL A 205 -5.42 -7.48 16.41
N GLY A 206 -4.61 -8.22 17.17
CA GLY A 206 -3.65 -7.66 18.11
C GLY A 206 -2.64 -6.71 17.45
N SER A 207 -2.21 -7.00 16.23
CA SER A 207 -1.30 -6.13 15.48
C SER A 207 -1.94 -4.78 15.13
N PHE A 208 -3.23 -4.76 14.76
CA PHE A 208 -3.99 -3.52 14.53
C PHE A 208 -4.17 -2.72 15.82
N CYS A 209 -4.48 -3.39 16.93
CA CYS A 209 -4.59 -2.74 18.25
C CYS A 209 -3.25 -2.15 18.69
N TRP A 210 -2.15 -2.87 18.49
CA TRP A 210 -0.80 -2.43 18.84
C TRP A 210 -0.37 -1.22 18.00
N PHE A 211 -0.60 -1.27 16.69
CA PHE A 211 -0.38 -0.13 15.81
C PHE A 211 -1.23 1.07 16.23
N GLY A 212 -2.53 0.87 16.44
CA GLY A 212 -3.46 1.93 16.85
C GLY A 212 -3.07 2.57 18.18
N PHE A 213 -2.62 1.79 19.16
CA PHE A 213 -2.13 2.28 20.44
C PHE A 213 -0.95 3.25 20.27
N TRP A 214 0.10 2.83 19.56
CA TRP A 214 1.29 3.66 19.35
C TRP A 214 1.01 4.86 18.44
N PHE A 215 0.16 4.68 17.43
CA PHE A 215 -0.23 5.76 16.54
C PHE A 215 -1.02 6.85 17.27
N LEU A 216 -2.00 6.47 18.09
CA LEU A 216 -2.76 7.42 18.90
C LEU A 216 -1.84 8.12 19.92
N LEU A 217 -0.94 7.38 20.57
CA LEU A 217 0.06 7.96 21.46
C LEU A 217 0.94 8.99 20.74
N PHE A 218 1.43 8.67 19.55
CA PHE A 218 2.20 9.58 18.70
C PHE A 218 1.41 10.86 18.38
N THR A 219 0.17 10.74 17.90
CA THR A 219 -0.66 11.91 17.57
C THR A 219 -1.03 12.77 18.77
N ARG A 220 -0.97 12.20 19.99
CA ARG A 220 -1.24 12.93 21.23
C ARG A 220 0.00 13.65 21.76
N LEU A 221 1.18 13.04 21.65
CA LEU A 221 2.43 13.55 22.23
C LEU A 221 3.21 14.46 21.27
N LEU A 222 3.13 14.22 19.97
CA LEU A 222 3.89 14.93 18.94
C LEU A 222 2.97 15.59 17.92
N PRO A 223 3.38 16.72 17.31
CA PRO A 223 2.58 17.37 16.29
C PRO A 223 2.49 16.48 15.04
N PRO A 224 1.29 16.11 14.56
CA PRO A 224 1.12 15.22 13.40
C PRO A 224 1.47 15.87 12.06
N ILE A 225 1.76 17.18 12.06
CA ILE A 225 2.18 17.95 10.88
C ILE A 225 3.58 18.54 11.16
N ALA A 226 4.45 18.48 10.17
CA ALA A 226 5.75 19.15 10.20
C ALA A 226 5.58 20.68 10.11
N ILE A 227 5.50 21.36 11.26
CA ILE A 227 5.24 22.82 11.35
C ILE A 227 6.37 23.63 10.70
N ALA A 228 7.62 23.19 10.78
CA ALA A 228 8.76 23.88 10.20
C ALA A 228 8.63 23.97 8.67
N GLU A 229 8.49 22.84 7.99
CA GLU A 229 8.28 22.74 6.54
C GLU A 229 7.05 23.52 6.07
N LEU A 230 5.96 23.43 6.85
CA LEU A 230 4.74 24.17 6.53
C LEU A 230 4.95 25.69 6.52
N LYS A 231 5.78 26.21 7.43
CA LYS A 231 6.11 27.65 7.49
C LYS A 231 7.02 28.10 6.35
N GLU A 232 7.78 27.20 5.73
CA GLU A 232 8.61 27.53 4.56
C GLU A 232 7.77 27.67 3.28
N VAL A 233 6.68 26.90 3.17
CA VAL A 233 5.79 26.92 2.00
C VAL A 233 4.71 28.00 2.13
N LEU A 234 4.31 28.35 3.34
CA LEU A 234 3.30 29.38 3.56
C LEU A 234 3.86 30.80 3.33
N PRO A 235 3.06 31.72 2.76
CA PRO A 235 3.50 33.10 2.60
C PRO A 235 3.82 33.73 3.96
N ALA A 236 4.90 34.51 4.00
CA ALA A 236 5.29 35.23 5.21
C ALA A 236 4.10 36.07 5.72
N PRO A 237 3.79 36.03 7.03
CA PRO A 237 2.67 36.78 7.59
C PRO A 237 2.92 38.27 7.36
N THR A 238 2.22 38.86 6.41
CA THR A 238 2.23 40.31 6.21
C THR A 238 1.45 40.94 7.36
N ARG A 239 2.08 41.89 8.06
CA ARG A 239 1.38 42.73 9.04
C ARG A 239 0.23 43.41 8.29
N LYS A 240 -1.02 43.05 8.61
CA LYS A 240 -2.19 43.80 8.10
C LYS A 240 -1.93 45.27 8.39
N LYS A 241 -1.86 46.10 7.35
CA LYS A 241 -1.82 47.55 7.52
C LYS A 241 -3.08 47.91 8.31
N THR A 242 -2.89 48.40 9.52
CA THR A 242 -3.94 49.06 10.31
C THR A 242 -4.50 50.20 9.46
N GLY A 243 -5.64 49.97 8.78
CA GLY A 243 -6.26 51.00 7.94
C GLY A 243 -7.27 50.56 6.88
N GLU A 244 -7.34 49.29 6.47
CA GLU A 244 -8.36 48.86 5.49
C GLU A 244 -9.61 48.35 6.23
N ALA A 245 -10.58 49.26 6.35
CA ALA A 245 -11.90 49.05 6.90
C ALA A 245 -12.77 48.21 5.95
N TYR A 246 -13.49 47.26 6.56
CA TYR A 246 -14.67 46.50 6.14
C TYR A 246 -14.90 46.23 4.64
#